data_AF-A0A835JCN7-F1
#
_entry.id   AF-A0A835JCN7-F1
#
_cell.length_a   1.000
_cell.length_b   1.000
_cell.length_c   1.000
_cell.angle_alpha   90.00
_cell.angle_beta   90.00
_cell.angle_gamma   90.00
#
_symmetry.space_group_name_H-M   'P 1'
#
loop_
_entity.id
_entity.type
_entity.pdbx_description
1 polymer ?
#
loop_
_entity_poly.entity_id
_entity_poly.type
_entity_poly.pdbx_seq_one_letter_code
_entity_poly.pdbx_strand_id
1 'polypeptide(L)'
;MAGSMGLGFMAAFAVSGSVVLIARQVHKRLLSDFMKKMELELAGSRRSCQDKKKVRFADDVIEPSSNNKEYRKRHLVKITGGNDEVLDRSCDCGKLSEAMPLNRQNLYEAVIKS
;
A
#
# COMPACT_ATOMS: atom_id res chain seq x y z
N MET A 1 17.54 8.90 -73.83
CA MET A 1 17.56 7.83 -72.80
C MET A 1 17.36 8.34 -71.36
N ALA A 2 16.73 9.50 -71.13
CA ALA A 2 16.58 10.06 -69.77
C ALA A 2 15.21 9.80 -69.10
N GLY A 3 14.20 9.39 -69.87
CA GLY A 3 12.81 9.27 -69.37
C GLY A 3 12.45 7.93 -68.71
N SER A 4 13.09 6.81 -69.06
CA SER A 4 12.72 5.49 -68.52
C SER A 4 13.42 5.15 -67.20
N MET A 5 14.66 5.60 -67.02
CA MET A 5 15.42 5.37 -65.78
C MET A 5 14.79 6.11 -64.58
N GLY A 6 14.33 7.36 -64.78
CA GLY A 6 13.68 8.15 -63.73
C GLY A 6 12.39 7.52 -63.21
N LEU A 7 11.60 6.88 -64.09
CA LEU A 7 10.34 6.24 -63.70
C LEU A 7 10.56 5.03 -62.78
N GLY A 8 11.59 4.22 -63.06
CA GLY A 8 11.98 3.07 -62.24
C GLY A 8 12.48 3.48 -60.85
N PHE A 9 13.30 4.52 -60.77
CA PHE A 9 13.73 5.07 -59.47
C PHE A 9 12.55 5.64 -58.68
N MET A 10 11.66 6.39 -59.32
CA MET A 10 10.46 6.93 -58.67
C MET A 10 9.54 5.81 -58.16
N ALA A 11 9.40 4.72 -58.91
CA ALA A 11 8.65 3.54 -58.47
C ALA A 11 9.32 2.87 -57.26
N ALA A 12 10.65 2.70 -57.28
CA ALA A 12 11.39 2.14 -56.14
C ALA A 12 11.29 3.02 -54.89
N PHE A 13 11.34 4.35 -55.03
CA PHE A 13 11.14 5.29 -53.93
C PHE A 13 9.69 5.27 -53.41
N ALA A 14 8.69 5.19 -54.28
CA ALA A 14 7.30 5.11 -53.86
C ALA A 14 7.03 3.82 -53.08
N VAL A 15 7.52 2.68 -53.59
CA VAL A 15 7.35 1.38 -52.94
C VAL A 15 8.13 1.34 -51.62
N SER A 16 9.42 1.68 -51.62
CA SER A 16 10.24 1.67 -50.39
C SER A 16 9.77 2.69 -49.35
N GLY A 17 9.39 3.90 -49.78
CA GLY A 17 8.89 4.95 -48.92
C GLY A 17 7.53 4.61 -48.29
N SER A 18 6.64 3.92 -49.03
CA SER A 18 5.33 3.53 -48.52
C SER A 18 5.42 2.60 -47.30
N VAL A 19 6.36 1.67 -47.29
CA VAL A 19 6.59 0.74 -46.18
C VAL A 19 7.01 1.50 -44.91
N VAL A 20 7.88 2.50 -45.05
CA VAL A 20 8.32 3.37 -43.94
C VAL A 20 7.15 4.17 -43.36
N LEU A 21 6.26 4.69 -44.21
CA LEU A 21 5.08 5.42 -43.76
C LEU A 21 4.08 4.52 -43.02
N ILE A 22 3.84 3.30 -43.52
CA ILE A 22 2.98 2.30 -42.87
C ILE A 22 3.57 1.93 -41.50
N ALA A 23 4.87 1.63 -41.43
CA ALA A 23 5.54 1.33 -40.17
C ALA A 23 5.41 2.50 -39.18
N ARG A 24 5.64 3.74 -39.62
CA ARG A 24 5.47 4.92 -38.76
C ARG A 24 4.03 5.10 -38.26
N GLN A 25 3.04 4.80 -39.09
CA GLN A 25 1.63 4.92 -38.72
C GLN A 25 1.19 3.84 -37.75
N VAL A 26 1.65 2.60 -37.95
CA VAL A 26 1.43 1.49 -37.02
C VAL A 26 2.09 1.80 -35.67
N HIS A 27 3.33 2.28 -35.67
CA HIS A 27 4.02 2.68 -34.43
C HIS A 27 3.28 3.80 -33.70
N LYS A 28 2.77 4.82 -34.41
CA LYS A 28 1.98 5.90 -33.78
C LYS A 28 0.65 5.40 -33.19
N ARG A 29 -0.09 4.54 -33.91
CA ARG A 29 -1.34 3.95 -33.40
C ARG A 29 -1.09 3.07 -32.19
N LEU A 30 -0.12 2.15 -32.31
CA LEU A 30 0.24 1.23 -31.25
C LEU A 30 0.72 2.00 -30.01
N LEU A 31 1.66 2.95 -30.15
CA LEU A 31 2.11 3.76 -29.03
C LEU A 31 0.96 4.58 -28.40
N SER A 32 0.02 5.09 -29.19
CA SER A 32 -1.13 5.82 -28.63
C SER A 32 -2.04 4.90 -27.83
N ASP A 33 -2.32 3.69 -28.32
CA ASP A 33 -3.18 2.73 -27.63
C ASP A 33 -2.50 2.18 -26.35
N PHE A 34 -1.18 1.94 -26.41
CA PHE A 34 -0.39 1.59 -25.23
C PHE A 34 -0.34 2.73 -24.21
N MET A 35 -0.10 3.97 -24.64
CA MET A 35 -0.08 5.14 -23.76
C MET A 35 -1.45 5.34 -23.09
N LYS A 36 -2.55 5.18 -23.82
CA LYS A 36 -3.91 5.25 -23.24
C LYS A 36 -4.14 4.14 -22.21
N LYS A 37 -3.70 2.91 -22.51
CA LYS A 37 -3.82 1.78 -21.57
C LYS A 37 -2.98 2.02 -20.31
N MET A 38 -1.73 2.47 -20.48
CA MET A 38 -0.86 2.83 -19.37
C MET A 38 -1.42 4.01 -18.58
N GLU A 39 -1.95 5.04 -19.23
CA GLU A 39 -2.58 6.16 -18.55
C GLU A 39 -3.79 5.71 -17.74
N LEU A 40 -4.62 4.80 -18.25
CA LEU A 40 -5.74 4.24 -17.51
C LEU A 40 -5.30 3.39 -16.30
N GLU A 41 -4.29 2.53 -16.47
CA GLU A 41 -3.72 1.73 -15.37
C GLU A 41 -3.06 2.64 -14.31
N LEU A 42 -2.31 3.66 -14.74
CA LEU A 42 -1.55 4.56 -13.87
C LEU A 42 -2.43 5.63 -13.22
N ALA A 43 -3.46 6.13 -13.91
CA ALA A 43 -4.50 6.99 -13.34
C ALA A 43 -5.44 6.23 -12.39
N GLY A 44 -5.74 4.97 -12.70
CA GLY A 44 -6.42 4.04 -11.78
C GLY A 44 -5.62 3.86 -10.48
N SER A 45 -4.29 3.74 -10.58
CA SER A 45 -3.38 3.69 -9.43
C SER A 45 -3.25 5.03 -8.68
N ARG A 46 -3.52 6.18 -9.31
CA ARG A 46 -3.41 7.50 -8.66
C ARG A 46 -4.59 7.83 -7.74
N ARG A 47 -5.78 7.24 -7.97
CA ARG A 47 -6.95 7.47 -7.11
C ARG A 47 -6.76 6.93 -5.68
N SER A 48 -6.01 5.84 -5.50
CA SER A 48 -5.68 5.32 -4.16
C SER A 48 -4.58 6.13 -3.44
N CYS A 49 -3.83 6.96 -4.17
CA CYS A 49 -2.72 7.75 -3.62
C CYS A 49 -3.18 9.09 -3.00
N GLN A 50 -4.44 9.49 -3.14
CA GLN A 50 -5.00 10.69 -2.51
C GLN A 50 -5.51 10.42 -1.09
N ASP A 51 -5.86 9.17 -0.78
CA ASP A 51 -6.24 8.72 0.57
C ASP A 51 -4.99 8.37 1.39
N LYS A 52 -3.97 9.25 1.37
CA LYS A 52 -2.84 9.10 2.28
C LYS A 52 -3.36 9.31 3.68
N LYS A 53 -3.63 8.21 4.39
CA LYS A 53 -3.87 8.20 5.82
C LYS A 53 -2.64 8.83 6.49
N LYS A 54 -2.75 10.11 6.83
CA LYS A 54 -1.74 10.82 7.60
C LYS A 54 -1.98 10.49 9.07
N VAL A 55 -0.97 9.90 9.71
CA VAL A 55 -0.97 9.74 11.16
C VAL A 55 -1.01 11.14 11.77
N ARG A 56 -2.09 11.42 12.49
CA ARG A 56 -2.21 12.61 13.35
C ARG A 56 -2.08 12.14 14.79
N PHE A 57 -1.25 12.84 15.55
CA PHE A 57 -1.22 12.67 17.00
C PHE A 57 -2.43 13.42 17.58
N ALA A 58 -3.05 12.85 18.60
CA ALA A 58 -4.11 13.54 19.33
C ALA A 58 -3.51 14.74 20.07
N ASP A 59 -4.22 15.87 20.15
CA ASP A 59 -3.68 17.10 20.78
C ASP A 59 -3.44 16.92 22.29
N ASP A 60 -4.06 15.92 22.91
CA ASP A 60 -3.93 15.56 24.31
C ASP A 60 -2.88 14.45 24.54
N VAL A 61 -1.73 14.53 23.87
CA VAL A 61 -0.58 13.68 24.24
C VAL A 61 -0.16 14.02 25.68
N ILE A 62 -0.67 13.24 26.63
CA ILE A 62 -0.19 13.25 28.01
C ILE A 62 1.20 12.63 27.98
N GLU A 63 2.22 13.43 28.26
CA GLU A 63 3.57 12.91 28.41
C GLU A 63 3.56 11.78 29.44
N PRO A 64 4.12 10.61 29.13
CA PRO A 64 4.20 9.53 30.08
C PRO A 64 5.01 10.03 31.27
N SER A 65 4.33 10.22 32.40
CA SER A 65 5.00 10.64 33.61
C SER A 65 6.11 9.64 33.92
N SER A 66 7.29 10.15 34.24
CA SER A 66 8.51 9.36 34.52
C SER A 66 8.24 8.15 35.45
N ASN A 67 7.21 8.26 36.29
CA ASN A 67 6.64 7.18 37.07
C ASN A 67 5.22 6.86 36.58
N ASN A 68 5.09 5.95 35.61
CA ASN A 68 3.87 5.42 34.94
C ASN A 68 2.67 5.07 35.87
N LYS A 69 2.75 5.28 37.18
CA LYS A 69 1.67 5.10 38.17
C LYS A 69 0.31 5.65 37.75
N GLU A 70 0.24 6.83 37.14
CA GLU A 70 -1.05 7.40 36.69
C GLU A 70 -1.66 6.63 35.51
N TYR A 71 -0.84 6.21 34.55
CA TYR A 71 -1.27 5.36 33.44
C TYR A 71 -1.80 4.01 33.94
N ARG A 72 -1.10 3.39 34.90
CA ARG A 72 -1.55 2.13 35.53
C ARG A 72 -2.89 2.30 36.25
N LYS A 73 -3.07 3.39 37.01
CA LYS A 73 -4.34 3.66 37.72
C LYS A 73 -5.52 3.78 36.76
N ARG A 74 -5.37 4.52 35.65
CA ARG A 74 -6.45 4.70 34.67
C ARG A 74 -6.83 3.40 33.96
N HIS A 75 -5.86 2.55 33.63
CA HIS A 75 -6.14 1.23 33.05
C HIS A 75 -6.71 0.24 34.05
N LEU A 76 -6.32 0.30 35.33
CA LEU A 76 -6.90 -0.54 36.37
C LEU A 76 -8.38 -0.23 36.59
N VAL A 77 -8.72 1.06 36.68
CA VAL A 77 -10.12 1.53 36.84
C VAL A 77 -10.98 1.13 35.64
N LYS A 78 -10.42 1.13 34.42
CA LYS A 78 -11.13 0.70 33.21
C LYS A 78 -11.37 -0.82 33.15
N ILE A 79 -10.55 -1.62 33.83
CA ILE A 79 -10.73 -3.07 33.95
C ILE A 79 -11.75 -3.39 35.06
N THR A 80 -11.82 -2.58 36.11
CA THR A 80 -12.75 -2.73 37.24
C THR A 80 -14.05 -1.94 37.08
N GLY A 81 -14.48 -1.65 35.85
CA GLY A 81 -15.77 -1.02 35.53
C GLY A 81 -16.97 -1.97 35.75
N GLY A 82 -16.95 -2.72 36.84
CA GLY A 82 -17.95 -3.70 37.24
C GLY A 82 -17.71 -4.07 38.70
N ASN A 83 -18.32 -3.29 39.59
CA ASN A 83 -18.55 -3.51 41.02
C ASN A 83 -17.33 -3.41 41.96
N ASP A 84 -17.51 -2.53 42.97
CA ASP A 84 -16.82 -2.59 44.26
C ASP A 84 -16.77 -4.02 44.76
N GLU A 85 -15.58 -4.61 44.94
CA GLU A 85 -15.22 -5.42 46.11
C GLU A 85 -13.69 -5.46 46.25
N VAL A 86 -13.23 -5.25 47.47
CA VAL A 86 -11.86 -5.50 47.93
C VAL A 86 -11.57 -6.99 47.69
N LEU A 87 -10.75 -7.33 46.69
CA LEU A 87 -10.31 -8.71 46.50
C LEU A 87 -8.79 -8.78 46.31
N ASP A 88 -8.21 -9.16 47.45
CA ASP A 88 -7.13 -10.08 47.67
C ASP A 88 -6.18 -10.45 46.53
N ARG A 89 -4.91 -10.46 46.93
CA ARG A 89 -3.69 -10.72 46.20
C ARG A 89 -3.61 -12.20 45.82
N SER A 90 -4.26 -12.57 44.72
CA SER A 90 -3.98 -13.83 44.03
C SER A 90 -4.21 -13.64 42.53
N CYS A 91 -3.16 -13.24 41.81
CA CYS A 91 -3.20 -13.23 40.35
C CYS A 91 -3.19 -14.68 39.87
N ASP A 92 -4.38 -15.18 39.57
CA ASP A 92 -4.65 -16.46 38.94
C ASP A 92 -4.04 -16.44 37.52
N CYS A 93 -2.76 -16.81 37.43
CA CYS A 93 -1.88 -16.68 36.26
C CYS A 93 -2.44 -17.42 35.02
N GLY A 94 -3.32 -18.39 35.22
CA GLY A 94 -3.92 -19.20 34.15
C GLY A 94 -4.97 -18.49 33.29
N LYS A 95 -5.67 -17.47 33.80
CA LYS A 95 -6.80 -16.83 33.06
C LYS A 95 -6.36 -15.74 32.08
N LEU A 96 -5.13 -15.25 32.21
CA LEU A 96 -4.60 -14.21 31.34
C LEU A 96 -4.17 -14.75 29.96
N SER A 97 -3.79 -16.02 29.86
CA SER A 97 -3.37 -16.62 28.59
C SER A 97 -4.55 -16.81 27.62
N GLU A 98 -5.70 -17.25 28.14
CA GLU A 98 -6.89 -17.55 27.34
C GLU A 98 -7.61 -16.28 26.84
N ALA A 99 -7.52 -15.17 27.57
CA ALA A 99 -8.08 -13.88 27.17
C ALA A 99 -7.24 -13.12 26.12
N MET A 100 -6.04 -13.61 25.79
CA MET A 100 -5.15 -12.93 24.84
C MET A 100 -5.50 -13.26 23.39
N PRO A 101 -5.38 -12.29 22.46
CA PRO A 101 -5.53 -12.56 21.04
C PRO A 101 -4.47 -13.56 20.58
N LEU A 102 -4.83 -14.44 19.65
CA LEU A 102 -4.01 -15.58 19.20
C LEU A 102 -2.56 -15.19 18.83
N ASN A 103 -2.38 -14.04 18.16
CA ASN A 103 -1.06 -13.51 17.81
C ASN A 103 -0.16 -13.31 19.05
N ARG A 104 -0.74 -12.87 20.17
CA ARG A 104 -0.02 -12.62 21.42
C ARG A 104 0.31 -13.92 22.15
N GLN A 105 -0.56 -14.93 22.07
CA GLN A 105 -0.27 -16.26 22.61
C GLN A 105 0.94 -16.89 21.90
N ASN A 106 0.96 -16.87 20.57
CA ASN A 106 2.05 -17.43 19.77
C ASN A 106 3.40 -16.74 20.04
N LEU A 107 3.39 -15.42 20.26
CA LEU A 107 4.60 -14.67 20.59
C LEU A 107 5.18 -15.12 21.94
N TYR A 108 4.35 -15.24 22.98
CA TYR A 108 4.82 -15.73 24.28
C TYR A 108 5.28 -17.17 24.20
N GLU A 109 4.57 -18.02 23.47
CA GLU A 109 4.97 -19.40 23.23
C GLU A 109 6.35 -19.48 22.59
N ALA A 110 6.61 -18.68 21.54
CA ALA A 110 7.91 -18.65 20.86
C ALA A 110 9.05 -18.19 21.77
N VAL A 111 8.80 -17.21 22.65
CA VAL A 111 9.83 -16.68 23.57
C VAL A 111 10.10 -17.67 24.71
N ILE A 112 9.07 -18.33 25.23
CA ILE A 112 9.22 -19.27 26.36
C ILE A 112 9.83 -20.60 25.91
N LYS A 113 9.54 -21.03 24.68
CA LYS A 113 10.06 -22.27 24.09
C LYS A 113 11.36 -22.10 23.28
N SER A 114 11.87 -20.87 23.15
CA SER A 114 13.19 -20.57 22.57
C SER A 114 14.30 -20.78 23.61
#